data_AF-A0A950E3X1-F1
#
_entry.id   AF-A0A950E3X1-F1
#
_cell.length_a   1.000
_cell.length_b   1.000
_cell.length_c   1.000
_cell.angle_alpha   90.00
_cell.angle_beta   90.00
_cell.angle_gamma   90.00
#
_symmetry.space_group_name_H-M   'P 1'
#
loop_
_entity.id
_entity.type
_entity.pdbx_description
1 polymer ?
#
loop_
_entity_poly.entity_id
_entity_poly.type
_entity_poly.pdbx_seq_one_letter_code
_entity_poly.pdbx_strand_id
1 'polypeptide(L)'
;PTPWLPNAGSLLFFYDVEGQPWGFDPADRGKWAVLHLPDLAEPSVPGAKDDFTASTTIPFRYLDLRRIDSPPSDERLEKMENLKLTDPEFEVLQKVTESLFEQAPRHQVGGYPCPVQSDAMELESQLASHGLYCGDGTGYKDPRASALRPGAAEWRMLLQFDSDDGLGLMWGDVGRLYFWVQEPAARKGDFSNSWLVLQCS
;
A
#
# COMPACT_ATOMS: atom_id res chain seq x y z
N PRO A 1 -1.73 17.60 3.73
CA PRO A 1 -2.92 17.05 4.41
C PRO A 1 -3.66 16.09 3.48
N THR A 2 -4.07 14.93 3.99
CA THR A 2 -4.80 13.90 3.25
C THR A 2 -6.29 14.06 3.57
N PRO A 3 -7.07 14.83 2.76
CA PRO A 3 -8.38 15.37 3.17
C PRO A 3 -9.49 14.32 3.30
N TRP A 4 -9.19 13.06 2.99
CA TRP A 4 -10.11 11.94 3.08
C TRP A 4 -9.86 11.05 4.30
N LEU A 5 -8.80 11.31 5.07
CA LEU A 5 -8.55 10.64 6.34
C LEU A 5 -9.24 11.37 7.50
N PRO A 6 -9.59 10.64 8.58
CA PRO A 6 -9.96 11.26 9.86
C PRO A 6 -8.89 12.25 10.33
N ASN A 7 -9.32 13.34 10.95
CA ASN A 7 -8.43 14.41 11.43
C ASN A 7 -7.74 14.08 12.77
N ALA A 8 -8.09 12.96 13.41
CA ALA A 8 -7.58 12.53 14.69
C ALA A 8 -7.62 10.99 14.82
N GLY A 9 -6.88 10.49 15.82
CA GLY A 9 -6.71 9.07 16.11
C GLY A 9 -5.47 8.48 15.45
N SER A 10 -5.34 7.16 15.57
CA SER A 10 -4.22 6.38 15.07
C SER A 10 -4.69 5.30 14.11
N LEU A 11 -3.93 5.13 13.02
CA LEU A 11 -4.06 3.97 12.15
C LEU A 11 -2.97 2.96 12.50
N LEU A 12 -3.39 1.75 12.81
CA LEU A 12 -2.51 0.62 13.09
C LEU A 12 -2.57 -0.33 11.89
N PHE A 13 -1.41 -0.76 11.42
CA PHE A 13 -1.26 -1.66 10.28
C PHE A 13 -0.71 -2.99 10.77
N PHE A 14 -1.36 -4.08 10.38
CA PHE A 14 -0.98 -5.44 10.70
C PHE A 14 -0.83 -6.24 9.41
N TYR A 15 0.16 -7.11 9.36
CA TYR A 15 0.45 -7.96 8.22
C TYR A 15 1.08 -9.28 8.69
N ASP A 16 0.69 -10.38 8.06
CA ASP A 16 1.27 -11.70 8.26
C ASP A 16 2.65 -11.78 7.60
N VAL A 17 3.68 -11.43 8.36
CA VAL A 17 5.09 -11.43 7.92
C VAL A 17 5.64 -12.83 7.63
N GLU A 18 5.04 -13.88 8.19
CA GLU A 18 5.45 -15.26 7.96
C GLU A 18 4.83 -15.80 6.66
N GLY A 19 3.52 -15.63 6.50
CA GLY A 19 2.80 -16.07 5.30
C GLY A 19 3.06 -15.23 4.06
N GLN A 20 3.46 -13.97 4.23
CA GLN A 20 3.67 -12.97 3.19
C GLN A 20 2.59 -12.99 2.07
N PRO A 21 1.30 -12.82 2.39
CA PRO A 21 0.24 -12.86 1.40
C PRO A 21 0.37 -11.74 0.38
N TRP A 22 0.13 -12.06 -0.89
CA TRP A 22 0.29 -11.11 -1.98
C TRP A 22 -0.93 -10.22 -2.20
N GLY A 23 -2.11 -10.65 -1.74
CA GLY A 23 -3.36 -9.92 -1.91
C GLY A 23 -4.06 -10.17 -3.24
N PHE A 24 -3.54 -11.08 -4.06
CA PHE A 24 -4.18 -11.54 -5.28
C PHE A 24 -5.39 -12.43 -5.03
N ASP A 25 -5.40 -13.17 -3.92
CA ASP A 25 -6.46 -14.12 -3.60
C ASP A 25 -7.45 -13.50 -2.61
N PRO A 26 -8.76 -13.50 -2.91
CA PRO A 26 -9.79 -13.17 -1.93
C PRO A 26 -9.66 -13.90 -0.59
N ALA A 27 -9.09 -15.11 -0.59
CA ALA A 27 -8.83 -15.92 0.60
C ALA A 27 -7.67 -15.40 1.46
N ASP A 28 -6.86 -14.45 0.97
CA ASP A 28 -5.85 -13.79 1.79
C ASP A 28 -6.46 -12.79 2.79
N ARG A 29 -7.74 -12.45 2.65
CA ARG A 29 -8.46 -11.58 3.59
C ARG A 29 -8.30 -12.11 5.03
N GLY A 30 -7.93 -11.21 5.94
CA GLY A 30 -7.68 -11.51 7.34
C GLY A 30 -6.21 -11.80 7.67
N LYS A 31 -5.33 -11.90 6.66
CA LYS A 31 -3.87 -11.95 6.86
C LYS A 31 -3.21 -10.56 6.92
N TRP A 32 -4.03 -9.50 6.90
CA TRP A 32 -3.66 -8.13 7.24
C TRP A 32 -4.87 -7.44 7.89
N ALA A 33 -4.61 -6.31 8.56
CA ALA A 33 -5.67 -5.45 9.09
C ALA A 33 -5.22 -4.00 9.17
N VAL A 34 -6.16 -3.08 8.98
CA VAL A 34 -6.00 -1.66 9.30
C VAL A 34 -7.04 -1.29 10.34
N LEU A 35 -6.58 -0.86 11.52
CA LEU A 35 -7.46 -0.46 12.61
C LEU A 35 -7.36 1.04 12.83
N HIS A 36 -8.51 1.71 12.95
CA HIS A 36 -8.58 3.10 13.38
C HIS A 36 -9.00 3.17 14.84
N LEU A 37 -8.13 3.73 15.67
CA LEU A 37 -8.41 3.96 17.08
C LEU A 37 -8.47 5.48 17.34
N PRO A 38 -9.59 6.00 17.87
CA PRO A 38 -9.69 7.41 18.24
C PRO A 38 -8.65 7.82 19.29
N ASP A 39 -8.42 6.95 20.28
CA ASP A 39 -7.47 7.15 21.36
C ASP A 39 -6.58 5.90 21.48
N LEU A 40 -5.35 6.00 20.98
CA LEU A 40 -4.33 4.98 21.20
C LEU A 40 -3.55 5.35 22.46
N ALA A 41 -3.69 4.54 23.51
CA ALA A 41 -2.79 4.63 24.65
C ALA A 41 -1.36 4.35 24.18
N GLU A 42 -0.36 4.99 24.81
CA GLU A 42 1.03 4.66 24.52
C GLU A 42 1.23 3.14 24.67
N PRO A 43 1.87 2.50 23.68
CA PRO A 43 2.13 1.07 23.75
C PRO A 43 2.97 0.81 25.01
N SER A 44 2.37 0.13 25.99
CA SER A 44 3.16 -0.44 27.08
C SER A 44 4.02 -1.55 26.49
N VAL A 45 5.32 -1.55 26.77
CA VAL A 45 6.18 -2.70 26.47
C VAL A 45 5.47 -3.94 27.02
N PRO A 46 5.15 -4.95 26.19
CA PRO A 46 4.49 -6.14 26.69
C PRO A 46 5.31 -6.70 27.86
N GLY A 47 4.64 -7.04 28.97
CA GLY A 47 5.29 -7.81 30.01
C GLY A 47 5.88 -9.07 29.39
N ALA A 48 7.04 -9.54 29.89
CA ALA A 48 7.91 -10.59 29.32
C ALA A 48 7.29 -12.01 29.12
N LYS A 49 6.02 -12.11 28.75
CA LYS A 49 5.22 -13.34 28.64
C LYS A 49 4.72 -13.61 27.22
N ASP A 50 4.97 -12.73 26.27
CA ASP A 50 4.68 -13.06 24.89
C ASP A 50 5.90 -13.78 24.31
N ASP A 51 5.72 -15.08 24.03
CA ASP A 51 6.71 -15.96 23.40
C ASP A 51 6.95 -15.57 21.93
N PHE A 52 7.35 -14.32 21.68
CA PHE A 52 7.85 -13.90 20.37
C PHE A 52 9.25 -14.46 20.21
N THR A 53 9.42 -15.39 19.28
CA THR A 53 10.76 -15.87 18.92
C THR A 53 11.54 -14.73 18.26
N ALA A 54 12.84 -14.66 18.47
CA ALA A 54 13.71 -13.62 17.89
C ALA A 54 13.62 -13.53 16.35
N SER A 55 13.16 -14.59 15.68
CA SER A 55 12.90 -14.64 14.24
C SER A 55 11.62 -13.92 13.79
N THR A 56 10.81 -13.38 14.71
CA THR A 56 9.52 -12.71 14.43
C THR A 56 9.46 -11.26 14.93
N THR A 57 10.53 -10.76 15.53
CA THR A 57 10.57 -9.40 16.11
C THR A 57 11.18 -8.41 15.13
N ILE A 58 10.36 -7.45 14.66
CA ILE A 58 10.81 -6.28 13.91
C ILE A 58 11.30 -5.23 14.91
N PRO A 59 12.45 -4.57 14.68
CA PRO A 59 12.94 -3.54 15.57
C PRO A 59 11.96 -2.36 15.64
N PHE A 60 11.63 -1.94 16.86
CA PHE A 60 10.88 -0.71 17.08
C PHE A 60 11.71 0.51 16.64
N ARG A 61 11.08 1.40 15.87
CA ARG A 61 11.66 2.66 15.39
C ARG A 61 10.63 3.78 15.44
N TYR A 62 11.09 4.99 15.77
CA TYR A 62 10.32 6.20 15.56
C TYR A 62 10.45 6.63 14.10
N LEU A 63 9.37 7.19 13.56
CA LEU A 63 9.34 7.73 12.21
C LEU A 63 9.56 9.25 12.26
N ASP A 64 10.37 9.76 11.34
CA ASP A 64 10.37 11.17 10.99
C ASP A 64 9.64 11.33 9.65
N LEU A 65 8.68 12.25 9.61
CA LEU A 65 7.82 12.44 8.45
C LEU A 65 8.17 13.75 7.76
N ARG A 66 8.55 13.67 6.49
CA ARG A 66 8.58 14.84 5.61
C ARG A 66 7.51 14.77 4.53
N ARG A 67 7.03 15.94 4.14
CA ARG A 67 6.15 16.07 2.99
C ARG A 67 6.95 15.90 1.70
N ILE A 68 6.42 15.11 0.78
CA ILE A 68 6.87 14.99 -0.59
C ILE A 68 5.71 15.26 -1.54
N ASP A 69 6.01 15.76 -2.74
CA ASP A 69 5.07 15.75 -3.85
C ASP A 69 5.36 14.48 -4.65
N SER A 70 4.62 13.42 -4.34
CA SER A 70 4.73 12.13 -5.04
C SER A 70 4.17 12.29 -6.47
N PRO A 71 4.97 12.03 -7.52
CA PRO A 71 4.47 12.05 -8.89
C PRO A 71 3.79 10.72 -9.26
N PRO A 72 2.85 10.73 -10.22
CA PRO A 72 2.30 9.50 -10.78
C PRO A 72 3.39 8.67 -11.48
N SER A 73 3.19 7.35 -11.57
CA SER A 73 4.04 6.45 -12.34
C SER A 73 3.95 6.73 -13.85
N ASP A 74 4.93 6.25 -14.60
CA ASP A 74 4.95 6.33 -16.07
C ASP A 74 3.70 5.67 -16.67
N GLU A 75 3.29 4.49 -16.20
CA GLU A 75 2.09 3.78 -16.68
C GLU A 75 0.82 4.63 -16.47
N ARG A 76 0.77 5.40 -15.38
CA ARG A 76 -0.38 6.28 -15.08
C ARG A 76 -0.34 7.55 -15.91
N LEU A 77 0.85 8.10 -16.14
CA LEU A 77 1.06 9.28 -16.99
C LEU A 77 0.69 9.02 -18.45
N GLU A 78 1.07 7.87 -18.99
CA GLU A 78 0.71 7.45 -20.36
C GLU A 78 -0.82 7.39 -20.58
N LYS A 79 -1.58 7.11 -19.52
CA LYS A 79 -3.05 7.08 -19.54
C LYS A 79 -3.68 8.46 -19.40
N MET A 80 -2.92 9.50 -19.05
CA MET A 80 -3.45 10.87 -18.93
C MET A 80 -3.51 11.55 -20.30
N GLU A 81 -4.71 11.79 -20.82
CA GLU A 81 -4.92 12.35 -22.17
C GLU A 81 -4.25 13.73 -22.38
N ASN A 82 -4.11 14.51 -21.30
CA ASN A 82 -3.63 15.90 -21.35
C ASN A 82 -2.13 16.04 -21.03
N LEU A 83 -1.41 14.94 -20.78
CA LEU A 83 -0.01 14.99 -20.39
C LEU A 83 0.80 14.01 -21.23
N LYS A 84 1.50 14.54 -22.23
CA LYS A 84 2.41 13.77 -23.09
C LYS A 84 3.82 14.27 -22.84
N LEU A 85 4.52 13.60 -21.94
CA LEU A 85 5.93 13.88 -21.70
C LEU A 85 6.76 13.33 -22.87
N THR A 86 7.81 14.06 -23.22
CA THR A 86 8.87 13.59 -24.10
C THR A 86 9.83 12.67 -23.31
N ASP A 87 10.60 11.81 -23.99
CA ASP A 87 11.56 10.91 -23.33
C ASP A 87 12.52 11.66 -22.35
N PRO A 88 13.08 12.84 -22.71
CA PRO A 88 13.90 13.60 -21.77
C PRO A 88 13.14 14.11 -20.54
N GLU A 89 11.85 14.43 -20.67
CA GLU A 89 11.02 14.85 -19.53
C GLU A 89 10.69 13.67 -18.61
N PHE A 90 10.48 12.47 -19.16
CA PHE A 90 10.35 11.25 -18.37
C PHE A 90 11.62 10.95 -17.58
N GLU A 91 12.80 11.05 -18.20
CA GLU A 91 14.07 10.86 -17.49
C GLU A 91 14.25 11.86 -16.34
N VAL A 92 13.85 13.12 -16.54
CA VAL A 92 13.88 14.13 -15.48
C VAL A 92 12.92 13.76 -14.35
N LEU A 93 11.69 13.35 -14.67
CA LEU A 93 10.70 12.96 -13.68
C LEU A 93 11.15 11.72 -12.87
N GLN A 94 11.75 10.74 -13.53
CA GLN A 94 12.32 9.55 -12.89
C GLN A 94 13.40 9.95 -11.88
N LYS A 95 14.35 10.80 -12.29
CA LYS A 95 15.42 11.32 -11.41
C LYS A 95 14.85 12.10 -10.23
N VAL A 96 13.83 12.93 -10.45
CA VAL A 96 13.13 13.64 -9.37
C VAL A 96 12.52 12.64 -8.40
N THR A 97 11.79 11.65 -8.89
CA THR A 97 11.14 10.60 -8.08
C THR A 97 12.15 9.81 -7.25
N GLU A 98 13.28 9.43 -7.84
CA GLU A 98 14.37 8.74 -7.14
C GLU A 98 14.99 9.61 -6.05
N SER A 99 15.22 10.90 -6.35
CA SER A 99 15.80 11.85 -5.41
C SER A 99 14.90 12.11 -4.20
N LEU A 100 13.57 11.91 -4.32
CA LEU A 100 12.63 12.08 -3.21
C LEU A 100 12.92 11.16 -2.04
N PHE A 101 13.65 10.06 -2.23
CA PHE A 101 13.95 9.10 -1.16
C PHE A 101 15.42 9.04 -0.78
N GLU A 102 16.31 9.82 -1.45
CA GLU A 102 17.74 9.91 -1.08
C GLU A 102 18.44 8.54 -0.94
N GLN A 103 18.05 7.56 -1.77
CA GLN A 103 18.50 6.15 -1.70
C GLN A 103 18.04 5.38 -0.44
N ALA A 104 17.21 5.98 0.42
CA ALA A 104 16.52 5.28 1.49
C ALA A 104 15.34 4.45 0.94
N PRO A 105 14.87 3.45 1.71
CA PRO A 105 13.65 2.71 1.41
C PRO A 105 12.45 3.64 1.16
N ARG A 106 11.61 3.30 0.18
CA ARG A 106 10.50 4.15 -0.28
C ARG A 106 9.25 3.99 0.58
N HIS A 107 9.35 4.33 1.86
CA HIS A 107 8.20 4.38 2.77
C HIS A 107 7.39 5.66 2.55
N GLN A 108 6.07 5.56 2.41
CA GLN A 108 5.21 6.76 2.28
C GLN A 108 3.78 6.54 2.75
N VAL A 109 3.13 7.63 3.17
CA VAL A 109 1.72 7.66 3.57
C VAL A 109 0.94 8.47 2.53
N GLY A 110 -0.02 7.83 1.88
CA GLY A 110 -0.77 8.45 0.77
C GLY A 110 0.09 8.81 -0.43
N GLY A 111 -0.43 9.70 -1.28
CA GLY A 111 0.22 10.06 -2.56
C GLY A 111 0.00 9.02 -3.66
N TYR A 112 0.74 9.15 -4.75
CA TYR A 112 0.80 8.10 -5.79
C TYR A 112 1.75 6.99 -5.33
N PRO A 113 1.44 5.72 -5.61
CA PRO A 113 2.35 4.62 -5.31
C PRO A 113 3.65 4.77 -6.11
N CYS A 114 4.71 4.12 -5.64
CA CYS A 114 5.87 3.77 -6.46
C CYS A 114 5.78 2.27 -6.77
N PRO A 115 5.06 1.83 -7.81
CA PRO A 115 4.92 0.41 -8.14
C PRO A 115 6.27 -0.26 -8.38
N VAL A 116 6.36 -1.55 -8.07
CA VAL A 116 7.48 -2.42 -8.50
C VAL A 116 7.12 -3.13 -9.80
N GLN A 117 5.84 -3.47 -9.95
CA GLN A 117 5.27 -4.14 -11.12
C GLN A 117 4.28 -3.17 -11.80
N SER A 118 3.04 -3.60 -12.08
CA SER A 118 2.03 -2.74 -12.73
C SER A 118 1.39 -1.72 -11.77
N ASP A 119 1.09 -0.53 -12.27
CA ASP A 119 0.27 0.49 -11.61
C ASP A 119 -1.24 0.27 -11.88
N ALA A 120 -1.72 -0.91 -11.49
CA ALA A 120 -3.13 -1.31 -11.60
C ALA A 120 -3.76 -1.69 -10.25
N MET A 121 -3.09 -1.35 -9.15
CA MET A 121 -3.43 -1.82 -7.79
C MET A 121 -4.82 -1.40 -7.31
N GLU A 122 -5.37 -0.26 -7.77
CA GLU A 122 -6.76 0.09 -7.46
C GLU A 122 -7.76 -0.88 -8.06
N LEU A 123 -7.54 -1.31 -9.31
CA LEU A 123 -8.39 -2.28 -9.96
C LEU A 123 -8.21 -3.65 -9.32
N GLU A 124 -6.98 -4.05 -9.05
CA GLU A 124 -6.68 -5.31 -8.36
C GLU A 124 -7.37 -5.37 -6.99
N SER A 125 -7.21 -4.34 -6.17
CA SER A 125 -7.87 -4.22 -4.86
C SER A 125 -9.39 -4.30 -5.00
N GLN A 126 -9.95 -3.64 -6.02
CA GLN A 126 -11.38 -3.69 -6.30
C GLN A 126 -11.84 -5.10 -6.68
N LEU A 127 -11.14 -5.81 -7.55
CA LEU A 127 -11.55 -7.14 -8.01
C LEU A 127 -11.35 -8.20 -6.90
N ALA A 128 -10.18 -8.21 -6.26
CA ALA A 128 -9.83 -9.18 -5.23
C ALA A 128 -10.69 -9.04 -3.98
N SER A 129 -10.95 -7.81 -3.52
CA SER A 129 -11.87 -7.57 -2.39
C SER A 129 -13.30 -8.03 -2.66
N HIS A 130 -13.70 -8.15 -3.93
CA HIS A 130 -15.02 -8.63 -4.38
C HIS A 130 -15.03 -10.09 -4.84
N GLY A 131 -14.01 -10.87 -4.47
CA GLY A 131 -14.01 -12.31 -4.66
C GLY A 131 -13.46 -12.79 -6.00
N LEU A 132 -12.68 -11.96 -6.71
CA LEU A 132 -12.02 -12.36 -7.96
C LEU A 132 -10.52 -12.58 -7.73
N TYR A 133 -10.04 -13.78 -8.04
CA TYR A 133 -8.60 -14.08 -8.00
C TYR A 133 -7.85 -13.28 -9.07
N CYS A 134 -6.88 -12.48 -8.65
CA CYS A 134 -6.09 -11.59 -9.52
C CYS A 134 -4.64 -12.07 -9.72
N GLY A 135 -4.29 -13.24 -9.18
CA GLY A 135 -2.93 -13.79 -9.30
C GLY A 135 -2.65 -14.39 -10.68
N ASP A 136 -3.72 -14.55 -11.46
CA ASP A 136 -3.65 -14.77 -12.89
C ASP A 136 -4.64 -13.84 -13.61
N GLY A 137 -4.57 -13.82 -14.95
CA GLY A 137 -5.45 -12.99 -15.77
C GLY A 137 -6.94 -13.39 -15.73
N THR A 138 -7.35 -14.38 -14.92
CA THR A 138 -8.74 -14.88 -14.92
C THR A 138 -9.70 -13.92 -14.23
N GLY A 139 -9.35 -13.35 -13.08
CA GLY A 139 -10.21 -12.38 -12.37
C GLY A 139 -10.50 -11.14 -13.23
N TYR A 140 -9.52 -10.69 -14.00
CA TYR A 140 -9.67 -9.58 -14.94
C TYR A 140 -10.61 -9.88 -16.12
N LYS A 141 -10.82 -11.16 -16.44
CA LYS A 141 -11.71 -11.65 -17.51
C LYS A 141 -13.05 -12.17 -17.00
N ASP A 142 -13.26 -12.22 -15.68
CA ASP A 142 -14.52 -12.66 -15.08
C ASP A 142 -15.67 -11.74 -15.57
N PRO A 143 -16.85 -12.27 -15.93
CA PRO A 143 -18.00 -11.46 -16.35
C PRO A 143 -18.38 -10.35 -15.36
N ARG A 144 -18.09 -10.51 -14.06
CA ARG A 144 -18.33 -9.51 -13.01
C ARG A 144 -17.34 -8.35 -13.06
N ALA A 145 -16.15 -8.53 -13.63
CA ALA A 145 -15.07 -7.54 -13.60
C ALA A 145 -15.47 -6.21 -14.26
N SER A 146 -16.24 -6.26 -15.35
CA SER A 146 -16.72 -5.05 -16.03
C SER A 146 -17.62 -4.20 -15.13
N ALA A 147 -18.49 -4.83 -14.34
CA ALA A 147 -19.38 -4.14 -13.41
C ALA A 147 -18.65 -3.61 -12.17
N LEU A 148 -17.56 -4.27 -11.75
CA LEU A 148 -16.76 -3.87 -10.59
C LEU A 148 -15.75 -2.77 -10.90
N ARG A 149 -15.22 -2.72 -12.12
CA ARG A 149 -14.15 -1.79 -12.54
C ARG A 149 -14.37 -0.32 -12.16
N PRO A 150 -15.59 0.27 -12.23
CA PRO A 150 -15.80 1.65 -11.81
C PRO A 150 -15.43 1.93 -10.34
N GLY A 151 -15.56 0.94 -9.45
CA GLY A 151 -15.21 1.07 -8.03
C GLY A 151 -13.72 1.27 -7.77
N ALA A 152 -12.84 0.94 -8.73
CA ALA A 152 -11.41 1.20 -8.63
C ALA A 152 -11.10 2.69 -8.37
N ALA A 153 -11.93 3.60 -8.90
CA ALA A 153 -11.74 5.05 -8.73
C ALA A 153 -11.87 5.53 -7.28
N GLU A 154 -12.47 4.73 -6.38
CA GLU A 154 -12.62 5.07 -4.97
C GLU A 154 -11.41 4.67 -4.12
N TRP A 155 -10.53 3.80 -4.63
CA TRP A 155 -9.39 3.32 -3.87
C TRP A 155 -8.31 4.39 -3.73
N ARG A 156 -7.73 4.48 -2.52
CA ARG A 156 -6.62 5.36 -2.17
C ARG A 156 -5.59 4.55 -1.41
N MET A 157 -4.33 4.76 -1.73
CA MET A 157 -3.24 4.17 -0.98
C MET A 157 -3.15 4.87 0.38
N LEU A 158 -3.07 4.09 1.46
CA LEU A 158 -2.87 4.53 2.83
C LEU A 158 -1.38 4.55 3.18
N LEU A 159 -0.71 3.44 2.94
CA LEU A 159 0.67 3.20 3.33
C LEU A 159 1.35 2.39 2.23
N GLN A 160 2.52 2.84 1.83
CA GLN A 160 3.51 2.04 1.13
C GLN A 160 4.65 1.75 2.10
N PHE A 161 5.00 0.47 2.23
CA PHE A 161 6.05 0.01 3.13
C PHE A 161 7.04 -0.85 2.33
N ASP A 162 8.22 -0.29 2.10
CA ASP A 162 9.26 -0.90 1.27
C ASP A 162 10.02 -1.99 2.05
N SER A 163 10.78 -2.81 1.33
CA SER A 163 11.83 -3.62 1.94
C SER A 163 12.88 -2.68 2.54
N ASP A 164 13.38 -3.02 3.72
CA ASP A 164 14.23 -2.13 4.52
C ASP A 164 15.23 -2.95 5.34
N ASP A 165 16.48 -2.96 4.89
CA ASP A 165 17.59 -3.65 5.55
C ASP A 165 17.84 -3.11 6.98
N GLY A 166 17.58 -1.82 7.21
CA GLY A 166 17.70 -1.20 8.54
C GLY A 166 16.65 -1.68 9.54
N LEU A 167 15.54 -2.21 9.03
CA LEU A 167 14.50 -2.91 9.80
C LEU A 167 14.62 -4.44 9.72
N GLY A 168 15.52 -4.98 8.90
CA GLY A 168 15.62 -6.41 8.63
C GLY A 168 14.40 -6.97 7.90
N LEU A 169 13.77 -6.17 7.05
CA LEU A 169 12.53 -6.51 6.34
C LEU A 169 12.77 -6.70 4.84
N MET A 170 12.28 -7.81 4.31
CA MET A 170 12.36 -8.16 2.90
C MET A 170 11.03 -8.74 2.43
N TRP A 171 10.39 -8.08 1.46
CA TRP A 171 9.11 -8.50 0.88
C TRP A 171 9.34 -9.20 -0.45
N GLY A 172 9.26 -10.52 -0.50
CA GLY A 172 9.63 -11.28 -1.70
C GLY A 172 11.08 -10.97 -2.13
N ASP A 173 11.29 -10.59 -3.39
CA ASP A 173 12.57 -10.11 -3.92
C ASP A 173 12.60 -8.58 -4.00
N VAL A 174 12.99 -7.93 -2.90
CA VAL A 174 13.10 -6.46 -2.76
C VAL A 174 11.80 -5.74 -3.15
N GLY A 175 10.70 -6.25 -2.63
CA GLY A 175 9.36 -5.76 -2.91
C GLY A 175 8.87 -4.69 -1.94
N ARG A 176 7.58 -4.35 -2.09
CA ARG A 176 6.85 -3.36 -1.30
C ARG A 176 5.45 -3.84 -0.99
N LEU A 177 4.98 -3.49 0.21
CA LEU A 177 3.58 -3.60 0.61
C LEU A 177 2.86 -2.29 0.31
N TYR A 178 1.63 -2.39 -0.16
CA TYR A 178 0.74 -1.25 -0.39
C TYR A 178 -0.60 -1.54 0.28
N PHE A 179 -0.94 -0.76 1.31
CA PHE A 179 -2.26 -0.78 1.91
C PHE A 179 -3.17 0.19 1.18
N TRP A 180 -4.34 -0.27 0.79
CA TRP A 180 -5.35 0.47 0.06
C TRP A 180 -6.67 0.50 0.84
N VAL A 181 -7.45 1.56 0.68
CA VAL A 181 -8.80 1.69 1.24
C VAL A 181 -9.71 2.45 0.29
N GLN A 182 -11.01 2.20 0.37
CA GLN A 182 -12.00 3.01 -0.33
C GLN A 182 -12.20 4.35 0.39
N GLU A 183 -12.03 5.46 -0.34
CA GLU A 183 -12.15 6.82 0.17
C GLU A 183 -13.46 7.08 0.92
N PRO A 184 -14.65 6.65 0.43
CA PRO A 184 -15.91 6.87 1.14
C PRO A 184 -15.99 6.17 2.50
N ALA A 185 -15.31 5.03 2.67
CA ALA A 185 -15.24 4.29 3.94
C ALA A 185 -14.26 4.97 4.90
N ALA A 186 -13.06 5.32 4.41
CA ALA A 186 -12.04 6.01 5.20
C ALA A 186 -12.54 7.34 5.77
N ARG A 187 -13.35 8.10 5.02
CA ARG A 187 -13.99 9.35 5.49
C ARG A 187 -14.92 9.14 6.69
N LYS A 188 -15.44 7.93 6.88
CA LYS A 188 -16.29 7.54 8.01
C LYS A 188 -15.49 6.88 9.14
N GLY A 189 -14.16 6.81 9.03
CA GLY A 189 -13.29 6.10 9.96
C GLY A 189 -13.36 4.57 9.79
N ASP A 190 -13.90 4.07 8.68
CA ASP A 190 -14.01 2.63 8.43
C ASP A 190 -12.87 2.17 7.52
N PHE A 191 -12.00 1.34 8.08
CA PHE A 191 -10.85 0.73 7.40
C PHE A 191 -10.96 -0.79 7.33
N SER A 192 -12.11 -1.35 7.75
CA SER A 192 -12.32 -2.81 7.84
C SER A 192 -12.25 -3.52 6.48
N ASN A 193 -12.54 -2.79 5.39
CA ASN A 193 -12.40 -3.28 4.02
C ASN A 193 -11.12 -2.80 3.32
N SER A 194 -10.05 -2.53 4.08
CA SER A 194 -8.73 -2.29 3.48
C SER A 194 -8.24 -3.52 2.71
N TRP A 195 -7.52 -3.29 1.62
CA TRP A 195 -6.87 -4.33 0.83
C TRP A 195 -5.36 -4.11 0.84
N LEU A 196 -4.60 -5.20 0.80
CA LEU A 196 -3.15 -5.15 0.70
C LEU A 196 -2.74 -5.71 -0.66
N VAL A 197 -1.72 -5.10 -1.26
CA VAL A 197 -1.01 -5.64 -2.41
C VAL A 197 0.46 -5.75 -2.04
N LEU A 198 1.10 -6.88 -2.36
CA LEU A 198 2.55 -7.02 -2.37
C LEU A 198 3.02 -7.08 -3.82
N GLN A 199 4.03 -6.29 -4.17
CA GLN A 199 4.74 -6.42 -5.44
C GLN A 199 6.23 -6.58 -5.16
N CYS A 200 6.91 -7.46 -5.89
CA CYS A 200 8.37 -7.60 -5.85
C CYS A 200 8.95 -7.75 -7.26
N SER A 201 10.29 -7.75 -7.34
CA SER A 201 11.01 -7.94 -8.60
C SER A 201 10.96 -9.38 -9.08
#